data_AF-A0A358CUW0-F1
#
_entry.id   AF-A0A358CUW0-F1
#
_cell.length_a   1.000
_cell.length_b   1.000
_cell.length_c   1.000
_cell.angle_alpha   90.00
_cell.angle_beta   90.00
_cell.angle_gamma   90.00
#
_symmetry.space_group_name_H-M   'P 1'
#
loop_
_entity.id
_entity.type
_entity.pdbx_description
1 polymer ?
#
loop_
_entity_poly.entity_id
_entity_poly.type
_entity_poly.pdbx_seq_one_letter_code
_entity_poly.pdbx_strand_id
1 'polypeptide(L)'
;MGKGFGDVQDYFHSTFPDVLIEDLIGFQGSHGDSFEIHPLLPRKQWKFFYLGDLRYHGHDIDILWKEDWSSTTPGMQSKLFVWVDGKRVAESNNLNSSLQVSLH
;
A
#
# COMPACT_ATOMS: atom_id res chain seq x y z
N MET A 1 -28.98 -15.40 20.71
CA MET A 1 -29.60 -15.93 19.47
C MET A 1 -30.50 -14.84 18.91
N GLY A 2 -30.03 -14.17 17.84
CA GLY A 2 -30.70 -13.01 17.24
C GLY A 2 -32.04 -13.37 16.60
N LYS A 3 -33.00 -12.45 16.67
CA LYS A 3 -34.36 -12.60 16.15
C LYS A 3 -34.61 -11.51 15.11
N GLY A 4 -33.99 -11.59 13.93
CA GLY A 4 -34.32 -10.71 12.80
C GLY A 4 -33.21 -10.61 11.73
N PHE A 5 -33.61 -10.37 10.48
CA PHE A 5 -32.68 -10.01 9.41
C PHE A 5 -32.11 -8.61 9.70
N GLY A 6 -30.78 -8.53 9.92
CA GLY A 6 -30.06 -7.29 10.23
C GLY A 6 -29.41 -7.19 11.62
N ASP A 7 -29.42 -8.27 12.42
CA ASP A 7 -29.10 -8.24 13.86
C ASP A 7 -27.58 -8.29 14.22
N VAL A 8 -26.68 -7.90 13.31
CA VAL A 8 -25.24 -7.75 13.60
C VAL A 8 -24.65 -6.52 12.90
N GLN A 9 -24.99 -5.32 13.39
CA GLN A 9 -24.21 -4.12 13.07
C GLN A 9 -22.82 -4.25 13.69
N ASP A 10 -21.79 -3.82 12.95
CA ASP A 10 -20.39 -3.73 13.42
C ASP A 10 -19.76 -5.09 13.81
N TYR A 11 -20.06 -6.14 13.06
CA TYR A 11 -19.43 -7.46 13.22
C TYR A 11 -17.96 -7.44 12.76
N PHE A 12 -17.06 -7.05 13.67
CA PHE A 12 -15.60 -7.05 13.49
C PHE A 12 -15.01 -8.47 13.53
N HIS A 13 -15.32 -9.26 12.52
CA HIS A 13 -14.78 -10.61 12.31
C HIS A 13 -14.19 -10.80 10.91
N SER A 14 -14.07 -9.71 10.14
CA SER A 14 -13.41 -9.67 8.84
C SER A 14 -12.03 -9.05 8.96
N THR A 15 -11.03 -9.68 8.35
CA THR A 15 -9.67 -9.17 8.15
C THR A 15 -9.57 -8.26 6.91
N PHE A 16 -10.60 -7.45 6.66
CA PHE A 16 -10.70 -6.66 5.43
C PHE A 16 -9.54 -5.66 5.26
N PRO A 17 -9.08 -4.95 6.30
CA PRO A 17 -7.89 -4.11 6.21
C PRO A 17 -6.62 -4.91 5.88
N ASP A 18 -6.48 -6.11 6.44
CA ASP A 18 -5.33 -6.98 6.19
C ASP A 18 -5.26 -7.36 4.70
N VAL A 19 -6.39 -7.71 4.08
CA VAL A 19 -6.46 -8.00 2.64
C VAL A 19 -6.06 -6.78 1.79
N LEU A 20 -6.43 -5.56 2.19
CA LEU A 20 -6.03 -4.37 1.45
C LEU A 20 -4.52 -4.10 1.55
N ILE A 21 -3.96 -4.27 2.75
CA ILE A 21 -2.56 -3.95 3.04
C ILE A 21 -1.64 -5.05 2.51
N GLU A 22 -1.87 -6.30 2.90
CA GLU A 22 -0.99 -7.44 2.63
C GLU A 22 -1.21 -8.02 1.24
N ASP A 23 -2.46 -8.14 0.77
CA ASP A 23 -2.74 -8.77 -0.53
C ASP A 23 -2.80 -7.74 -1.67
N LEU A 24 -3.58 -6.67 -1.54
CA LEU A 24 -3.82 -5.74 -2.66
C LEU A 24 -2.65 -4.78 -2.88
N ILE A 25 -2.25 -4.06 -1.83
CA ILE A 25 -1.08 -3.16 -1.84
C ILE A 25 0.20 -3.98 -1.79
N GLY A 26 0.17 -5.16 -1.17
CA GLY A 26 1.26 -6.12 -1.19
C GLY A 26 2.34 -5.86 -0.15
N PHE A 27 2.01 -5.21 0.98
CA PHE A 27 2.98 -5.00 2.05
C PHE A 27 3.28 -6.32 2.75
N GLN A 28 4.53 -6.77 2.66
CA GLN A 28 4.97 -8.04 3.22
C GLN A 28 6.08 -7.78 4.23
N GLY A 29 5.75 -7.97 5.50
CA GLY A 29 6.70 -7.91 6.59
C GLY A 29 7.71 -9.08 6.55
N SER A 30 8.90 -8.82 7.07
CA SER A 30 9.96 -9.79 7.32
C SER A 30 10.27 -9.87 8.81
N HIS A 31 10.93 -10.96 9.22
CA HIS A 31 11.44 -11.10 10.59
C HIS A 31 12.64 -10.18 10.85
N GLY A 32 13.35 -9.74 9.81
CA GLY A 32 14.39 -8.72 9.93
C GLY A 32 13.82 -7.31 9.88
N ASP A 33 14.70 -6.32 10.02
CA ASP A 33 14.40 -4.90 9.87
C ASP A 33 14.25 -4.53 8.37
N SER A 34 13.32 -5.19 7.71
CA SER A 34 13.01 -4.99 6.30
C SER A 34 11.55 -5.37 5.99
N PHE A 35 11.09 -4.94 4.82
CA PHE A 35 9.81 -5.33 4.25
C PHE A 35 9.90 -5.31 2.72
N GLU A 36 8.91 -5.90 2.07
CA GLU A 36 8.74 -5.88 0.62
C GLU A 36 7.36 -5.34 0.26
N ILE A 37 7.24 -4.73 -0.92
CA ILE A 37 5.97 -4.26 -1.48
C ILE A 37 5.77 -4.89 -2.85
N HIS A 38 4.68 -5.65 -2.99
CA HIS A 38 4.26 -6.33 -4.22
C HIS A 38 2.83 -5.94 -4.65
N PRO A 39 2.61 -4.77 -5.26
CA PRO A 39 1.26 -4.34 -5.55
C PRO A 39 0.61 -5.27 -6.58
N LEU A 40 -0.51 -5.91 -6.19
CA LEU A 40 -1.33 -6.74 -7.07
C LEU A 40 -2.39 -5.93 -7.82
N LEU A 41 -2.33 -4.60 -7.69
CA LEU A 41 -3.24 -3.66 -8.33
C LEU A 41 -3.12 -3.71 -9.86
N PRO A 42 -4.26 -3.77 -10.58
CA PRO A 42 -4.27 -3.71 -12.03
C PRO A 42 -3.92 -2.30 -12.53
N ARG A 43 -2.83 -2.19 -13.32
CA ARG A 43 -2.22 -0.92 -13.75
C ARG A 43 -3.17 0.14 -14.32
N LYS A 44 -4.21 -0.29 -15.05
CA LYS A 44 -5.11 0.62 -15.79
C LYS A 44 -6.37 1.00 -15.00
N GLN A 45 -6.60 0.39 -13.84
CA GLN A 45 -7.83 0.64 -13.08
C GLN A 45 -7.63 1.74 -12.02
N TRP A 46 -6.40 1.90 -11.50
CA TRP A 46 -6.10 2.82 -10.41
C TRP A 46 -5.13 3.90 -10.86
N LYS A 47 -5.63 5.14 -10.87
CA LYS A 47 -4.81 6.32 -11.15
C LYS A 47 -3.93 6.72 -9.96
N PHE A 48 -4.33 6.33 -8.76
CA PHE A 48 -3.70 6.76 -7.52
C PHE A 48 -4.08 5.85 -6.35
N PHE A 49 -3.16 5.63 -5.42
CA PHE A 49 -3.48 5.27 -4.04
C PHE A 49 -2.42 5.83 -3.10
N TYR A 50 -2.79 5.97 -1.85
CA TYR A 50 -1.89 6.30 -0.76
C TYR A 50 -2.25 5.44 0.45
N LEU A 51 -1.25 4.76 1.00
CA LEU A 51 -1.31 4.12 2.31
C LEU A 51 -0.25 4.80 3.18
N GLY A 52 -0.69 5.53 4.19
CA GLY A 52 0.18 6.24 5.13
C GLY A 52 -0.09 5.80 6.55
N ASP A 53 0.72 6.33 7.47
CA ASP A 53 0.65 6.05 8.91
C ASP A 53 0.74 4.54 9.24
N LEU A 54 1.39 3.75 8.38
CA LEU A 54 1.62 2.33 8.62
C LEU A 54 2.81 2.17 9.58
N ARG A 55 2.52 1.82 10.83
CA ARG A 55 3.55 1.57 11.84
C ARG A 55 4.12 0.16 11.69
N TYR A 56 5.42 0.05 11.41
CA TYR A 56 6.09 -1.23 11.26
C TYR A 56 7.52 -1.17 11.83
N HIS A 57 7.85 -2.12 12.72
CA HIS A 57 9.14 -2.19 13.44
C HIS A 57 9.62 -0.85 14.03
N GLY A 58 8.69 0.00 14.50
CA GLY A 58 9.04 1.28 15.10
C GLY A 58 9.32 2.42 14.11
N HIS A 59 8.98 2.23 12.84
CA HIS A 59 9.05 3.24 11.79
C HIS A 59 7.67 3.54 11.21
N ASP A 60 7.50 4.76 10.71
CA ASP A 60 6.30 5.18 9.98
C ASP A 60 6.55 4.99 8.47
N ILE A 61 5.68 4.22 7.82
CA ILE A 61 5.79 3.87 6.40
C ILE A 61 4.67 4.52 5.60
N ASP A 62 5.06 5.13 4.49
CA ASP A 62 4.15 5.67 3.49
C ASP A 62 4.39 5.01 2.13
N ILE A 63 3.32 4.62 1.45
CA ILE A 63 3.34 4.02 0.11
C ILE A 63 2.41 4.81 -0.78
N LEU A 64 2.94 5.28 -1.91
CA LEU A 64 2.19 6.11 -2.86
C LEU A 64 2.34 5.59 -4.27
N TRP A 65 1.23 5.34 -4.94
CA TRP A 65 1.20 5.23 -6.40
C TRP A 65 0.48 6.40 -7.00
N LYS A 66 1.02 6.92 -8.10
CA LYS A 66 0.31 7.86 -8.98
C LYS A 66 0.66 7.56 -10.43
N GLU A 67 -0.35 7.44 -11.28
CA GLU A 67 -0.19 7.20 -12.72
C GLU A 67 0.36 8.45 -13.45
N ASP A 68 -0.09 9.64 -13.06
CA ASP A 68 0.32 10.90 -13.68
C ASP A 68 0.43 12.03 -12.65
N TRP A 69 1.49 12.83 -12.75
CA TRP A 69 1.77 13.94 -11.83
C TRP A 69 1.35 15.30 -12.38
N SER A 70 1.25 15.44 -13.69
CA SER A 70 0.99 16.71 -14.37
C SER A 70 0.13 16.49 -15.61
N SER A 71 -1.05 17.11 -15.64
CA SER A 71 -1.97 17.03 -16.77
C SER A 71 -1.45 17.73 -18.04
N THR A 72 -0.43 18.57 -17.92
CA THR A 72 0.16 19.33 -19.04
C THR A 72 1.47 18.73 -19.53
N THR A 73 2.03 17.77 -18.80
CA THR A 73 3.27 17.11 -19.19
C THR A 73 2.91 15.77 -19.85
N PRO A 74 3.27 15.53 -21.12
CA PRO A 74 3.05 14.23 -21.74
C PRO A 74 4.12 13.21 -21.30
N GLY A 75 3.74 11.94 -21.16
CA GLY A 75 4.68 10.81 -20.98
C GLY A 75 4.34 9.86 -19.83
N MET A 76 5.20 8.86 -19.63
CA MET A 76 5.10 7.86 -18.55
C MET A 76 5.59 8.46 -17.22
N GLN A 77 4.73 9.26 -16.58
CA GLN A 77 5.05 9.90 -15.31
C GLN A 77 4.78 9.00 -14.09
N SER A 78 4.30 7.78 -14.32
CA SER A 78 3.83 6.91 -13.27
C SER A 78 4.93 6.57 -12.27
N LYS A 79 4.63 6.73 -10.97
CA LYS A 79 5.57 6.50 -9.89
C LYS A 79 4.90 5.79 -8.73
N LEU A 80 5.54 4.72 -8.27
CA LEU A 80 5.42 4.14 -6.94
C LEU A 80 6.54 4.74 -6.10
N PHE A 81 6.22 5.21 -4.91
CA PHE A 81 7.17 5.74 -3.96
C PHE A 81 6.93 5.13 -2.58
N VAL A 82 8.02 4.98 -1.83
CA VAL A 82 8.01 4.47 -0.47
C VAL A 82 8.83 5.40 0.41
N TRP A 83 8.27 5.78 1.57
CA TRP A 83 8.98 6.53 2.59
C TRP A 83 9.05 5.74 3.89
N VAL A 84 10.11 6.01 4.65
CA VAL A 84 10.34 5.56 6.01
C VAL A 84 10.69 6.81 6.82
N ASP A 85 9.92 7.11 7.85
CA ASP A 85 10.05 8.29 8.71
C ASP A 85 10.17 9.61 7.91
N GLY A 86 9.30 9.76 6.91
CA GLY A 86 9.26 10.93 6.03
C GLY A 86 10.41 11.03 5.03
N LYS A 87 11.33 10.05 4.97
CA LYS A 87 12.41 9.99 3.98
C LYS A 87 12.08 9.00 2.88
N ARG A 88 12.19 9.43 1.61
CA ARG A 88 11.94 8.54 0.47
C ARG A 88 13.09 7.53 0.32
N VAL A 89 12.78 6.25 0.39
CA VAL A 89 13.78 5.16 0.39
C VAL A 89 13.72 4.27 -0.85
N ALA A 90 12.56 4.19 -1.52
CA ALA A 90 12.41 3.40 -2.73
C ALA A 90 11.44 4.05 -3.72
N GLU A 91 11.63 3.74 -5.00
CA GLU A 91 10.75 4.17 -6.08
C GLU A 91 10.73 3.18 -7.25
N SER A 92 9.63 3.18 -8.00
CA SER A 92 9.49 2.42 -9.24
C SER A 92 8.62 3.16 -10.25
N ASN A 93 8.96 3.07 -11.54
CA ASN A 93 8.09 3.56 -12.62
C ASN A 93 6.95 2.59 -12.96
N ASN A 94 6.97 1.40 -12.36
CA ASN A 94 6.08 0.30 -12.65
C ASN A 94 5.40 -0.15 -11.36
N LEU A 95 4.05 -0.08 -11.34
CA LEU A 95 3.22 -0.46 -10.21
C LEU A 95 3.46 -1.88 -9.71
N ASN A 96 3.70 -2.84 -10.60
CA ASN A 96 3.82 -4.26 -10.22
C ASN A 96 5.28 -4.71 -10.12
N SER A 97 6.24 -3.78 -10.10
CA SER A 97 7.62 -4.12 -9.77
C SER A 97 7.76 -4.19 -8.26
N SER A 98 8.30 -5.30 -7.76
CA SER A 98 8.61 -5.44 -6.34
C SER A 98 9.60 -4.37 -5.88
N LEU A 99 9.39 -3.86 -4.67
CA LEU A 99 10.32 -3.00 -3.95
C LEU A 99 10.67 -3.64 -2.60
N GLN A 100 11.96 -3.91 -2.39
CA GLN A 100 12.48 -4.34 -1.10
C GLN A 100 13.08 -3.13 -0.36
N VAL A 101 12.76 -2.98 0.92
CA VAL A 101 13.21 -1.87 1.75
C VAL A 101 13.82 -2.40 3.04
N SER A 102 15.01 -1.90 3.37
CA SER A 102 15.67 -2.12 4.66
C SER A 102 15.47 -0.90 5.56
N LEU A 103 15.32 -1.12 6.87
CA LEU A 103 15.07 -0.08 7.89
C LEU A 103 16.35 0.35 8.64
N HIS A 104 17.53 -0.14 8.22
CA HIS A 104 18.84 0.20 8.79
C HIS A 104 19.43 1.51 8.24
#